data_AF-A0A1I2HVT8-F1
#
_entry.id   AF-A0A1I2HVT8-F1
#
_cell.length_a   1.000
_cell.length_b   1.000
_cell.length_c   1.000
_cell.angle_alpha   90.00
_cell.angle_beta   90.00
_cell.angle_gamma   90.00
#
_symmetry.space_group_name_H-M   'P 1'
#
loop_
_entity.id
_entity.type
_entity.pdbx_description
1 polymer ?
#
loop_
_entity_poly.entity_id
_entity_poly.type
_entity_poly.pdbx_seq_one_letter_code
_entity_poly.pdbx_strand_id
1 'polypeptide(L)' 'MTKQARDYTDFDKKMLALIASGENTAAALTTALDAEAKPLMNQPKEEFRVVDRRLQALRKKGLITWERRGQFVVWSLMK' A
#
# COMPACT_ATOMS: atom_id res chain seq x y z
N MET A 1 -18.08 -12.54 -15.54
CA MET A 1 -17.76 -12.80 -14.12
C MET A 1 -17.47 -11.46 -13.45
N THR A 2 -18.41 -10.94 -12.68
CA THR A 2 -18.20 -9.73 -11.86
C THR A 2 -17.18 -10.08 -10.78
N LYS A 3 -15.93 -9.69 -11.01
CA LYS A 3 -14.85 -9.76 -10.02
C LYS A 3 -15.32 -8.93 -8.83
N GLN A 4 -15.78 -9.58 -7.74
CA GLN A 4 -16.14 -8.88 -6.52
C GLN A 4 -15.00 -7.92 -6.19
N ALA A 5 -15.31 -6.63 -6.15
CA ALA A 5 -14.32 -5.63 -5.79
C ALA A 5 -13.95 -5.95 -4.34
N ARG A 6 -12.75 -6.52 -4.13
CA ARG A 6 -12.22 -6.70 -2.78
C ARG A 6 -12.27 -5.37 -2.08
N ASP A 7 -12.84 -5.35 -0.88
CA ASP A 7 -12.85 -4.15 -0.08
C ASP A 7 -11.44 -3.92 0.48
N TYR A 8 -10.90 -2.75 0.18
CA TYR A 8 -9.57 -2.33 0.62
C TYR A 8 -9.66 -1.14 1.59
N THR A 9 -10.84 -0.79 2.07
CA THR A 9 -11.06 0.43 2.87
C THR A 9 -10.21 0.44 4.13
N ASP A 10 -10.25 -0.64 4.92
CA ASP A 10 -9.48 -0.71 6.16
C ASP A 10 -7.98 -0.89 5.91
N PHE A 11 -7.62 -1.60 4.83
CA PHE A 11 -6.23 -1.75 4.40
C PHE A 11 -5.63 -0.40 4.00
N ASP A 12 -6.35 0.38 3.20
CA ASP A 12 -5.94 1.72 2.76
C ASP A 12 -5.80 2.67 3.96
N LYS A 13 -6.74 2.64 4.92
CA LYS A 13 -6.66 3.46 6.15
C LYS A 13 -5.39 3.13 6.95
N LYS A 14 -5.08 1.85 7.16
CA LYS A 14 -3.86 1.42 7.86
C LYS A 14 -2.61 1.85 7.09
N MET A 15 -2.60 1.66 5.77
CA MET A 15 -1.49 2.10 4.91
C MET A 15 -1.24 3.60 5.01
N LEU A 16 -2.28 4.42 4.99
CA LEU A 16 -2.15 5.88 5.14
C LEU A 16 -1.62 6.25 6.53
N ALA A 17 -2.08 5.58 7.59
CA ALA A 17 -1.60 5.79 8.95
C ALA A 17 -0.10 5.45 9.10
N LEU A 18 0.35 4.35 8.47
CA LEU A 18 1.76 3.96 8.45
C LEU A 18 2.63 4.96 7.68
N ILE A 19 2.15 5.44 6.53
CA ILE A 19 2.85 6.51 5.79
C ILE A 19 2.95 7.78 6.65
N ALA A 20 1.89 8.11 7.39
CA ALA A 20 1.87 9.26 8.30
C ALA A 20 2.84 9.10 9.48
N SER A 21 3.02 7.89 10.00
CA SER A 21 3.94 7.60 11.10
C SER A 21 5.41 7.48 10.68
N GLY A 22 5.70 7.53 9.37
CA GLY A 22 7.04 7.45 8.81
C GLY A 22 7.42 6.08 8.25
N GLU A 23 6.54 5.08 8.34
CA GLU A 23 6.68 3.79 7.65
C GLU A 23 6.25 3.92 6.19
N ASN A 24 7.09 4.58 5.42
CA ASN A 24 6.73 5.13 4.12
C ASN A 24 7.52 4.50 2.96
N THR A 25 8.20 3.38 3.19
CA THR A 25 8.81 2.59 2.13
C THR A 25 7.94 1.38 1.81
N ALA A 26 7.97 0.92 0.57
CA ALA A 26 7.18 -0.25 0.18
C ALA A 26 7.56 -1.52 0.97
N ALA A 27 8.83 -1.65 1.34
CA ALA A 27 9.31 -2.76 2.18
C ALA A 27 8.73 -2.68 3.61
N ALA A 28 8.80 -1.51 4.25
CA ALA A 28 8.22 -1.31 5.59
C ALA A 28 6.72 -1.59 5.59
N LEU A 29 5.99 -1.01 4.62
CA LEU A 29 4.55 -1.23 4.45
C LEU A 29 4.20 -2.70 4.21
N THR A 30 5.02 -3.43 3.45
CA THR A 30 4.78 -4.87 3.22
C THR A 30 4.95 -5.69 4.49
N THR A 31 5.97 -5.38 5.30
CA THR A 31 6.17 -6.05 6.59
C THR A 31 5.05 -5.70 7.57
N ALA A 32 4.68 -4.43 7.68
CA ALA A 32 3.66 -3.96 8.63
C ALA A 32 2.25 -4.43 8.27
N LEU A 33 1.95 -4.61 6.97
CA LEU A 33 0.64 -5.04 6.47
C LEU A 33 0.61 -6.49 6.00
N ASP A 34 1.61 -7.31 6.35
CA ASP A 34 1.74 -8.69 5.89
C ASP A 34 0.49 -9.52 6.23
N ALA A 35 0.01 -9.41 7.48
CA ALA A 35 -1.16 -10.12 7.97
C ALA A 35 -2.45 -9.71 7.24
N GLU A 36 -2.61 -8.41 6.96
CA GLU A 36 -3.74 -7.84 6.26
C GLU A 36 -3.68 -8.06 4.74
N ALA A 37 -2.48 -8.18 4.18
CA ALA A 37 -2.27 -8.45 2.76
C ALA A 37 -2.61 -9.91 2.41
N LYS A 38 -2.33 -10.85 3.31
CA LYS A 38 -2.59 -12.30 3.13
C LYS A 38 -3.99 -12.65 2.61
N PRO A 39 -5.10 -12.20 3.22
CA PRO A 39 -6.45 -12.48 2.72
C PRO A 39 -6.78 -11.77 1.40
N LEU A 40 -6.00 -10.74 1.04
CA LEU A 40 -6.20 -9.91 -0.15
C LEU A 40 -5.34 -10.35 -1.34
N MET A 41 -4.47 -11.34 -1.16
CA MET A 41 -3.61 -11.88 -2.20
C MET A 41 -4.40 -12.69 -3.25
N ASN A 42 -3.89 -12.73 -4.49
CA ASN A 42 -4.37 -13.66 -5.52
C ASN A 42 -3.55 -14.95 -5.55
N GLN A 43 -2.27 -14.86 -5.21
CA GLN A 43 -1.33 -15.98 -5.18
C GLN A 43 -0.48 -15.90 -3.90
N PRO A 44 0.04 -17.02 -3.41
CA PRO A 44 0.95 -17.01 -2.26
C PRO A 44 2.20 -16.18 -2.53
N LYS A 45 2.77 -15.54 -1.49
CA LYS A 45 4.00 -14.74 -1.55
C LYS A 45 3.91 -13.48 -2.43
N GLU A 46 2.71 -12.92 -2.60
CA GLU A 46 2.45 -11.70 -3.37
C GLU A 46 2.00 -10.52 -2.48
N GLU A 47 2.35 -10.52 -1.19
CA GLU A 47 1.96 -9.47 -0.23
C GLU A 47 2.41 -8.10 -0.73
N PHE A 48 3.64 -8.01 -1.22
CA PHE A 48 4.20 -6.81 -1.85
C PHE A 48 3.37 -6.32 -3.04
N ARG A 49 2.79 -7.23 -3.86
CA ARG A 49 1.96 -6.83 -5.01
C ARG A 49 0.61 -6.27 -4.56
N VAL A 50 0.07 -6.71 -3.42
CA VAL A 50 -1.11 -6.10 -2.83
C VAL A 50 -0.77 -4.66 -2.43
N VAL A 51 0.32 -4.48 -1.69
CA VAL A 51 0.81 -3.16 -1.26
C VAL A 51 1.06 -2.23 -2.45
N ASP A 52 1.81 -2.68 -3.45
CA ASP A 52 2.13 -1.89 -4.65
C ASP A 52 0.87 -1.45 -5.41
N ARG A 53 -0.09 -2.36 -5.61
CA ARG A 53 -1.38 -2.01 -6.23
C ARG A 53 -2.15 -0.97 -5.43
N ARG A 54 -2.13 -1.05 -4.10
CA ARG A 54 -2.81 -0.07 -3.24
C ARG A 54 -2.11 1.28 -3.26
N LEU A 55 -0.79 1.31 -3.22
CA LEU A 55 -0.02 2.54 -3.38
C LEU A 55 -0.32 3.24 -4.71
N GLN A 56 -0.36 2.49 -5.82
CA GLN A 56 -0.75 3.03 -7.12
C GLN A 56 -2.20 3.55 -7.12
N ALA A 57 -3.14 2.85 -6.48
CA ALA A 57 -4.53 3.27 -6.40
C ALA A 57 -4.70 4.55 -5.56
N LEU A 58 -4.05 4.63 -4.39
CA LEU A 58 -4.06 5.81 -3.51
C LEU A 58 -3.40 7.01 -4.18
N ARG A 59 -2.31 6.81 -4.91
CA ARG A 59 -1.67 7.85 -5.73
C ARG A 59 -2.60 8.35 -6.83
N LYS A 60 -3.27 7.46 -7.56
CA LYS A 60 -4.26 7.85 -8.60
C LYS A 60 -5.43 8.63 -8.02
N LYS A 61 -5.81 8.37 -6.76
CA LYS A 61 -6.80 9.13 -6.01
C LYS A 61 -6.29 10.49 -5.50
N GLY A 62 -4.98 10.78 -5.62
CA GLY A 62 -4.38 12.01 -5.11
C GLY A 62 -4.23 12.05 -3.59
N LEU A 63 -4.22 10.90 -2.91
CA LEU A 63 -4.08 10.84 -1.44
C LEU A 63 -2.62 10.77 -0.99
N ILE A 64 -1.75 10.24 -1.84
CA ILE A 64 -0.32 10.09 -1.57
C ILE A 64 0.51 10.47 -2.80
N THR A 65 1.72 10.90 -2.52
CA THR A 65 2.78 11.09 -3.52
C THR A 65 3.96 10.18 -3.18
N TRP A 66 4.92 10.09 -4.10
CA TRP A 66 6.21 9.47 -3.83
C TRP A 66 7.34 10.35 -4.32
N GLU A 67 8.47 10.20 -3.68
CA GLU A 67 9.73 10.77 -4.08
C GLU A 67 10.81 9.70 -4.05
N ARG A 68 11.85 9.89 -4.87
CA ARG A 68 13.00 8.99 -4.89
C ARG A 68 14.08 9.54 -3.99
N ARG A 69 14.43 8.81 -2.93
CA ARG A 69 15.56 9.10 -2.04
C ARG A 69 16.69 8.11 -2.32
N GLY A 70 17.54 8.46 -3.28
CA GLY A 70 18.63 7.59 -3.76
C GLY A 70 18.08 6.31 -4.41
N GLN A 71 18.38 5.16 -3.82
CA GLN A 71 17.88 3.86 -4.30
C GLN A 71 16.45 3.54 -3.80
N PHE A 72 15.95 4.29 -2.82
CA PHE A 72 14.65 4.01 -2.21
C PHE A 72 13.54 4.90 -2.79
N VAL A 73 12.34 4.34 -2.85
CA VAL A 73 11.10 5.10 -3.10
C VAL A 73 10.41 5.31 -1.76
N VAL A 74 10.12 6.57 -1.48
CA VAL A 74 9.50 7.02 -0.23
C VAL A 74 8.16 7.63 -0.56
N TRP A 75 7.13 7.14 0.10
CA TRP A 75 5.76 7.61 -0.04
C TRP A 75 5.48 8.72 0.97
N SER A 76 4.54 9.59 0.67
CA SER A 76 4.14 10.67 1.59
C SER A 76 2.68 10.98 1.37
N LEU A 77 1.99 11.39 2.44
CA LEU A 77 0.64 11.91 2.29
C LEU A 77 0.66 13.17 1.43
N MET A 78 -0.33 13.28 0.55
CA MET A 78 -0.55 14.51 -0.20
C MET A 78 -1.20 15.53 0.77
N LYS A 79 -0.62 16.73 0.85
CA LYS A 79 -1.13 17.83 1.68
C LYS A 79 -2.35 18.49 1.06
#